data_AF-A0A7X6UK76-F1
#
_entry.id   AF-A0A7X6UK76-F1
#
_cell.length_a   1.000
_cell.length_b   1.000
_cell.length_c   1.000
_cell.angle_alpha   90.00
_cell.angle_beta   90.00
_cell.angle_gamma   90.00
#
_symmetry.space_group_name_H-M   'P 1'
#
loop_
_entity.id
_entity.type
_entity.pdbx_description
1 polymer ?
#
loop_
_entity_poly.entity_id
_entity_poly.type
_entity_poly.pdbx_seq_one_letter_code
_entity_poly.pdbx_strand_id
1 'polypeptide(L)'
;FEFIAQGIVEDPMIIDVVTGKFIKLNRVMQLGEIITISTHFAKKKAMSSLEGGSNAFSSLDEESDFLQLAVGTNLLRYDSKRNLNNLEVNVYFRPQYLGV
;
A
#
# COMPACT_ATOMS: atom_id res chain seq x y z
N PHE A 1 3.99 -1.03 -3.22
CA PHE A 1 2.96 -1.81 -2.51
C PHE A 1 1.75 -1.90 -3.40
N GLU A 2 1.10 -3.06 -3.44
CA GLU A 2 -0.17 -3.24 -4.15
C GLU A 2 -1.19 -3.82 -3.19
N PHE A 3 -2.33 -3.16 -3.06
CA PHE A 3 -3.50 -3.68 -2.36
C PHE A 3 -4.43 -4.27 -3.42
N ILE A 4 -4.82 -5.53 -3.25
CA ILE A 4 -5.66 -6.27 -4.20
C ILE A 4 -6.92 -6.70 -3.47
N ALA A 5 -8.07 -6.34 -4.02
CA ALA A 5 -9.36 -6.63 -3.43
C ALA A 5 -10.03 -7.83 -4.14
N GLN A 6 -10.10 -8.97 -3.47
CA GLN A 6 -10.87 -10.16 -3.88
C GLN A 6 -12.37 -10.04 -3.59
N GLY A 7 -12.80 -8.88 -3.09
CA GLY A 7 -14.16 -8.52 -2.70
C GLY A 7 -14.18 -7.09 -2.16
N ILE A 8 -15.27 -6.64 -1.56
CA ILE A 8 -15.32 -5.30 -0.94
C ILE A 8 -14.39 -5.28 0.27
N VAL A 9 -13.48 -4.28 0.37
CA VAL A 9 -12.58 -4.07 1.51
C VAL A 9 -12.69 -2.62 1.99
N GLU A 10 -12.87 -2.40 3.29
CA GLU A 10 -12.96 -1.06 3.89
C GLU A 10 -11.67 -0.71 4.63
N ASP A 11 -11.12 0.47 4.34
CA ASP A 11 -9.92 1.05 4.94
C ASP A 11 -8.71 0.10 5.00
N PRO A 12 -8.20 -0.38 3.85
CA PRO A 12 -7.05 -1.27 3.81
C PRO A 12 -5.77 -0.53 4.25
N MET A 13 -4.88 -1.25 4.95
CA MET A 13 -3.61 -0.71 5.40
C MET A 13 -2.49 -1.76 5.45
N ILE A 14 -1.24 -1.28 5.42
CA ILE A 14 -0.04 -2.05 5.73
C ILE A 14 0.82 -1.28 6.73
N ILE A 15 1.33 -1.96 7.75
CA ILE A 15 2.15 -1.39 8.82
C ILE A 15 3.47 -2.15 8.92
N ASP A 16 4.56 -1.42 9.09
CA ASP A 16 5.80 -1.96 9.63
C ASP A 16 5.66 -2.04 11.15
N VAL A 17 5.59 -3.27 11.66
CA VAL A 17 5.27 -3.54 13.07
C VAL A 17 6.38 -3.05 14.00
N VAL A 18 7.63 -2.99 13.52
CA VAL A 18 8.78 -2.58 14.34
C VAL A 18 8.79 -1.07 14.52
N THR A 19 8.54 -0.32 13.45
CA THR A 19 8.60 1.15 13.45
C THR A 19 7.26 1.82 13.75
N GLY A 20 6.15 1.10 13.60
CA GLY A 20 4.80 1.64 13.73
C GLY A 20 4.32 2.45 12.52
N LYS A 21 5.18 2.64 11.51
CA LYS A 21 4.85 3.40 10.30
C LYS A 21 3.92 2.59 9.41
N PHE A 22 2.96 3.26 8.77
CA PHE A 22 1.97 2.58 7.96
C PHE A 22 1.62 3.35 6.68
N ILE A 23 1.03 2.63 5.73
CA ILE A 23 0.30 3.19 4.60
C ILE A 23 -1.14 2.71 4.74
N LYS A 24 -2.08 3.64 4.82
CA LYS A 24 -3.51 3.36 4.90
C LYS A 24 -4.26 4.13 3.83
N LEU A 25 -5.31 3.52 3.30
CA LEU A 25 -6.22 4.16 2.36
C LEU A 25 -7.58 4.36 3.04
N ASN A 26 -8.05 5.59 3.17
CA ASN A 26 -9.39 5.95 3.66
C ASN A 26 -10.40 5.84 2.52
N ARG A 27 -10.72 4.60 2.13
CA ARG A 27 -11.65 4.29 1.03
C ARG A 27 -12.18 2.86 1.12
N VAL A 28 -13.22 2.62 0.34
CA VAL A 28 -13.74 1.28 0.06
C VAL A 28 -13.18 0.80 -1.27
N MET A 29 -12.46 -0.33 -1.27
CA MET A 29 -12.04 -1.01 -2.50
C MET A 29 -13.17 -1.87 -3.05
N GLN A 30 -13.28 -1.93 -4.38
CA GLN A 30 -14.25 -2.78 -5.08
C GLN A 30 -13.65 -4.13 -5.46
N LEU A 31 -14.49 -5.13 -5.75
CA LEU A 31 -14.05 -6.43 -6.25
C LEU A 31 -13.19 -6.28 -7.51
N GLY A 32 -12.00 -6.89 -7.51
CA GLY A 32 -11.04 -6.86 -8.61
C GLY A 32 -10.21 -5.57 -8.69
N GLU A 33 -10.41 -4.62 -7.77
CA GLU A 33 -9.62 -3.41 -7.72
C GLU A 33 -8.20 -3.67 -7.21
N ILE A 34 -7.23 -3.05 -7.88
CA ILE A 34 -5.82 -3.03 -7.48
C ILE A 34 -5.41 -1.59 -7.25
N ILE A 35 -4.86 -1.30 -6.08
CA ILE A 35 -4.29 0.01 -5.77
C ILE A 35 -2.78 -0.12 -5.64
N THR A 36 -2.06 0.44 -6.60
CA THR A 36 -0.60 0.44 -6.64
C THR A 36 -0.06 1.73 -6.04
N ILE A 37 0.69 1.60 -4.95
CA ILE A 37 1.36 2.69 -4.24
C ILE A 37 2.86 2.59 -4.45
N SER A 38 3.42 3.65 -5.04
CA SER A 38 4.87 3.83 -5.19
C SER A 38 5.39 4.70 -4.04
N THR A 39 6.39 4.20 -3.32
CA THR A 39 7.10 4.94 -2.26
C THR A 39 8.47 5.44 -2.70
N HIS A 40 8.82 5.26 -3.99
CA HIS A 40 10.10 5.70 -4.54
C HIS A 40 10.26 7.23 -4.42
N PHE A 41 11.45 7.67 -4.02
CA PHE A 41 11.78 9.10 -3.91
C PHE A 41 11.47 9.85 -5.22
N ALA A 42 10.85 11.03 -5.11
CA ALA A 42 10.37 11.85 -6.23
C ALA A 42 9.36 11.17 -7.20
N LYS A 43 8.88 9.96 -6.89
CA LYS A 43 7.90 9.21 -7.70
C LYS A 43 6.81 8.59 -6.82
N LYS A 44 6.43 9.32 -5.76
CA LYS A 44 5.33 8.96 -4.87
C LYS A 44 4.01 9.11 -5.61
N LYS A 45 3.21 8.04 -5.68
CA LYS A 45 1.90 8.04 -6.31
C LYS A 45 1.05 6.87 -5.80
N ALA A 46 -0.26 7.00 -5.88
CA ALA A 46 -1.21 5.92 -5.68
C ALA A 46 -2.19 5.90 -6.87
N MET A 47 -2.32 4.75 -7.52
CA MET A 47 -3.16 4.57 -8.71
C MET A 47 -4.11 3.41 -8.47
N SER A 48 -5.38 3.57 -8.83
CA SER A 48 -6.37 2.50 -8.90
C SER A 48 -6.40 1.90 -10.31
N SER A 49 -6.59 0.59 -10.41
CA SER A 49 -6.84 -0.10 -11.69
C SER A 49 -8.24 0.12 -12.25
N LEU A 50 -9.18 0.66 -11.46
CA LEU A 50 -10.54 0.95 -11.93
C LEU A 50 -10.51 2.05 -13.01
N GLU A 51 -11.54 2.02 -13.87
CA GLU A 51 -11.77 3.02 -14.92
C GLU A 51 -10.57 3.25 -15.87
N GLY A 52 -9.73 2.23 -16.04
CA GLY A 52 -8.56 2.29 -16.93
C GLY A 52 -7.32 2.97 -16.31
N GLY A 53 -7.32 3.22 -15.01
CA GLY A 53 -6.19 3.81 -14.30
C GLY A 53 -6.50 5.20 -13.75
N SER A 54 -7.15 5.29 -12.59
CA SER A 54 -7.47 6.57 -11.93
C SER A 54 -6.52 6.89 -10.77
N ASN A 55 -6.38 8.17 -10.46
CA ASN A 55 -5.56 8.62 -9.33
C ASN A 55 -6.27 8.29 -8.00
N ALA A 56 -5.59 7.57 -7.11
CA ALA A 56 -6.08 7.21 -5.78
C ALA A 56 -5.34 7.94 -4.65
N PHE A 57 -4.47 8.90 -4.96
CA PHE A 57 -3.59 9.56 -3.98
C PHE A 57 -4.35 10.29 -2.87
N SER A 58 -5.49 10.90 -3.19
CA SER A 58 -6.35 11.58 -2.21
C SER A 58 -6.97 10.63 -1.18
N SER A 59 -6.95 9.32 -1.44
CA SER A 59 -7.43 8.33 -0.46
C SER A 59 -6.37 7.93 0.55
N LEU A 60 -5.11 8.34 0.42
CA LEU A 60 -4.11 8.07 1.44
C LEU A 60 -4.47 8.80 2.74
N ASP A 61 -4.36 8.08 3.86
CA ASP A 61 -4.49 8.69 5.19
C ASP A 61 -3.38 9.72 5.41
N GLU A 62 -3.70 10.87 5.98
CA GLU A 62 -2.75 11.99 6.18
C GLU A 62 -1.59 11.61 7.11
N GLU A 63 -1.82 10.67 8.03
CA GLU A 63 -0.80 10.14 8.93
C GLU A 63 0.05 9.03 8.27
N SER A 64 -0.22 8.65 7.02
CA SER A 64 0.54 7.62 6.31
C SER A 64 1.97 8.06 6.02
N ASP A 65 2.90 7.15 6.27
CA ASP A 65 4.29 7.25 5.88
C ASP A 65 4.54 6.50 4.57
N PHE A 66 5.33 7.08 3.66
CA PHE A 66 5.80 6.36 2.48
C PHE A 66 6.93 5.39 2.87
N LEU A 67 6.52 4.21 3.34
CA LEU A 67 7.39 3.15 3.86
C LEU A 67 8.62 2.90 2.97
N GLN A 68 9.77 2.85 3.63
CA GLN A 68 11.04 2.42 3.08
C GLN A 68 11.43 1.10 3.76
N LEU A 69 11.89 0.12 2.98
CA LEU A 69 12.33 -1.15 3.54
C LEU A 69 13.78 -1.03 4.02
N ALA A 70 14.03 -1.51 5.23
CA ALA A 70 15.38 -1.63 5.78
C ALA A 70 16.15 -2.79 5.14
N VAL A 71 17.47 -2.73 5.19
CA VAL A 71 18.33 -3.87 4.85
C VAL A 71 18.07 -5.00 5.86
N GLY A 72 17.81 -6.20 5.35
CA GLY A 72 17.52 -7.38 6.16
C GLY A 72 16.03 -7.66 6.32
N THR A 73 15.61 -8.01 7.52
CA THR A 73 14.24 -8.46 7.79
C THR A 73 13.33 -7.28 8.10
N ASN A 74 12.19 -7.20 7.41
CA ASN A 74 11.15 -6.22 7.66
C ASN A 74 9.88 -6.98 8.08
N LEU A 75 9.34 -6.66 9.27
CA LEU A 75 8.12 -7.30 9.76
C LEU A 75 6.91 -6.45 9.38
N LEU A 76 6.28 -6.84 8.27
CA LEU A 76 5.10 -6.15 7.74
C LEU A 76 3.84 -6.92 8.09
N ARG A 77 2.79 -6.20 8.45
CA ARG A 77 1.44 -6.73 8.63
C ARG A 77 0.46 -5.86 7.87
N TYR A 78 -0.51 -6.49 7.21
CA TYR A 78 -1.63 -5.75 6.61
C TYR A 78 -2.91 -5.98 7.42
N ASP A 79 -3.82 -5.04 7.33
CA ASP A 79 -5.11 -5.07 8.02
C ASP A 79 -6.16 -4.30 7.21
N SER A 80 -7.42 -4.43 7.59
CA SER A 80 -8.51 -3.61 7.08
C SER A 80 -9.59 -3.43 8.14
N LYS A 81 -10.33 -2.33 8.08
CA LYS A 81 -11.45 -2.11 9.01
C LYS A 81 -12.54 -3.16 8.84
N ARG A 82 -12.80 -3.60 7.60
CA ARG A 82 -13.73 -4.69 7.29
C ARG A 82 -13.22 -5.55 6.14
N ASN A 83 -13.65 -6.82 6.17
CA ASN A 83 -13.44 -7.81 5.12
C ASN A 83 -11.96 -8.11 4.81
N LEU A 84 -11.12 -8.24 5.86
CA LEU A 84 -9.69 -8.54 5.73
C LEU A 84 -9.40 -9.79 4.88
N ASN A 85 -10.26 -10.81 4.95
CA ASN A 85 -10.12 -12.04 4.16
C ASN A 85 -10.18 -11.80 2.64
N ASN A 86 -10.70 -10.65 2.21
CA ASN A 86 -10.76 -10.26 0.80
C ASN A 86 -9.57 -9.36 0.39
N LEU A 87 -8.65 -9.04 1.31
CA LEU A 87 -7.51 -8.19 1.05
C LEU A 87 -6.24 -9.02 0.87
N GLU A 88 -5.57 -8.82 -0.25
CA GLU A 88 -4.24 -9.32 -0.52
C GLU A 88 -3.29 -8.14 -0.69
N VAL A 89 -2.04 -8.27 -0.21
CA VAL A 89 -1.05 -7.20 -0.31
C VAL A 89 0.27 -7.73 -0.85
N ASN A 90 0.70 -7.17 -1.98
CA ASN A 90 1.98 -7.48 -2.61
C ASN A 90 3.02 -6.39 -2.36
N VAL A 91 4.24 -6.81 -2.02
CA VAL A 91 5.37 -5.93 -1.76
C VAL A 91 6.42 -6.14 -2.84
N TYR A 92 6.57 -5.13 -3.70
CA TYR A 92 7.62 -5.09 -4.71
C TYR A 92 8.71 -4.13 -4.26
N PHE A 93 9.96 -4.58 -4.32
CA PHE A 93 11.11 -3.76 -4.01
C PHE A 93 12.24 -4.00 -5.00
N ARG A 94 13.12 -3.01 -5.14
CA ARG A 94 14.38 -3.12 -5.86
C ARG A 94 15.48 -2.77 -4.88
N PRO A 95 16.43 -3.69 -4.59
CA PRO A 95 17.58 -3.38 -3.77
C PRO A 95 18.30 -2.15 -4.35
N GLN A 96 18.57 -1.16 -3.49
CA GLN A 96 19.40 -0.02 -3.85
C GLN A 96 20.82 -0.27 -3.33
N TYR A 97 21.78 -0.04 -4.21
CA TYR A 97 23.21 -0.09 -3.87
C TYR A 97 23.74 1.33 -3.97
N LEU A 98 24.61 1.72 -3.04
CA LEU A 98 25.37 2.95 -3.20
C LEU A 98 26.28 2.80 -4.43
N GLY A 99 25.98 3.54 -5.48
CA GLY A 99 26.94 3.84 -6.54
C GLY A 99 27.80 5.01 -6.10
N VAL A 100 29.12 4.89 -6.27
CA VAL A 100 30.07 6.01 -6.11
C VAL A 100 29.82 7.12 -7.12
#